data_AF-A0A0C3B5S2-F1
#
_entry.id   AF-A0A0C3B5S2-F1
#
_cell.length_a   1.000
_cell.length_b   1.000
_cell.length_c   1.000
_cell.angle_alpha   90.00
_cell.angle_beta   90.00
_cell.angle_gamma   90.00
#
_symmetry.space_group_name_H-M   'P 1'
#
loop_
_entity.id
_entity.type
_entity.pdbx_description
1 polymer ?
#
loop_
_entity_poly.entity_id
_entity_poly.type
_entity_poly.pdbx_seq_one_letter_code
_entity_poly.pdbx_strand_id
1 'polypeptide(L)'
;MSLASESCIFKSTLAGGMGFGMGAFFSMMSSSFQYDDPLSRSDLSTRKKTTEMFKEMGRGMYRSGRSFGKVGALYSGVECIIESYRARNDMTNGIAGGFVTGAILARNSGPKGALMGGVGFALFSGAIELFLRRETPDDD
;
A
#
# COMPACT_ATOMS: atom_id res chain seq x y z
N MET A 1 18.59 20.31 3.16
CA MET A 1 17.59 19.39 3.74
C MET A 1 17.65 18.01 3.07
N SER A 2 18.85 17.52 2.69
CA SER A 2 18.98 16.43 1.70
C SER A 2 19.31 15.05 2.28
N LEU A 3 19.84 14.95 3.50
CA LEU A 3 20.24 13.67 4.09
C LEU A 3 19.07 12.89 4.74
N ALA A 4 18.01 13.57 5.19
CA ALA A 4 16.82 12.91 5.72
C ALA A 4 15.97 12.25 4.61
N SER A 5 15.98 12.84 3.42
CA SER A 5 15.30 12.33 2.21
C SER A 5 16.02 11.16 1.52
N GLU A 6 17.27 10.85 1.87
CA GLU A 6 18.06 9.75 1.30
C GLU A 6 18.03 8.45 2.13
N SER A 7 17.50 8.49 3.35
CA SER A 7 17.48 7.30 4.20
C SER A 7 16.34 6.36 3.79
N CYS A 8 16.67 5.08 3.54
CA CYS A 8 15.65 4.06 3.24
C CYS A 8 14.58 3.94 4.33
N ILE A 9 14.95 4.20 5.59
CA ILE A 9 14.00 4.25 6.71
C ILE A 9 12.98 5.37 6.50
N PHE A 10 13.44 6.58 6.15
CA PHE A 10 12.56 7.71 5.91
C PHE A 10 11.66 7.45 4.69
N LYS A 11 12.21 7.01 3.56
CA LYS A 11 11.44 6.67 2.33
C LYS A 11 10.37 5.61 2.65
N SER A 12 10.73 4.57 3.41
CA SER A 12 9.79 3.51 3.82
C SER A 12 8.70 4.01 4.78
N THR A 13 9.05 4.81 5.79
CA THR A 13 8.08 5.32 6.76
C THR A 13 7.11 6.31 6.13
N LEU A 14 7.59 7.18 5.24
CA LEU A 14 6.76 8.12 4.50
C LEU A 14 5.80 7.39 3.56
N ALA A 15 6.32 6.45 2.75
CA ALA A 15 5.50 5.64 1.86
C ALA A 15 4.50 4.76 2.63
N GLY A 16 4.91 4.21 3.77
CA GLY A 16 4.03 3.47 4.68
C GLY A 16 2.94 4.34 5.29
N GLY A 17 3.26 5.58 5.69
CA GLY A 17 2.30 6.54 6.21
C GLY A 17 1.30 6.99 5.16
N MET A 18 1.76 7.29 3.94
CA MET A 18 0.90 7.62 2.80
C MET A 18 0.00 6.44 2.41
N GLY A 19 0.56 5.23 2.36
CA GLY A 19 -0.20 4.01 2.12
C GLY A 19 -1.26 3.75 3.20
N PHE A 20 -0.92 3.99 4.47
CA PHE A 20 -1.89 3.87 5.56
C PHE A 20 -3.04 4.87 5.41
N GLY A 21 -2.74 6.14 5.13
CA GLY A 21 -3.74 7.19 4.91
C GLY A 21 -4.67 6.86 3.74
N MET A 22 -4.10 6.48 2.60
CA MET A 22 -4.87 6.12 1.40
C MET A 22 -5.73 4.86 1.64
N GLY A 23 -5.19 3.84 2.32
CA GLY A 23 -5.95 2.63 2.66
C GLY A 23 -7.08 2.88 3.67
N ALA A 24 -6.86 3.77 4.65
CA ALA A 24 -7.90 4.19 5.59
C ALA A 24 -9.01 4.98 4.90
N PHE A 25 -8.65 5.89 3.99
CA PHE A 25 -9.60 6.65 3.19
C PHE A 25 -10.44 5.73 2.28
N PHE A 26 -9.79 4.81 1.58
CA PHE A 26 -10.49 3.84 0.73
C PHE A 26 -11.46 2.96 1.54
N SER A 27 -11.07 2.53 2.75
CA SER A 27 -11.95 1.74 3.62
C SER A 27 -13.12 2.54 4.17
N MET A 28 -12.91 3.82 4.52
CA MET A 28 -13.98 4.71 4.96
C MET A 28 -14.98 4.92 3.81
N MET A 29 -14.49 5.22 2.61
CA MET A 29 -15.33 5.38 1.43
C MET A 29 -16.12 4.10 1.11
N SER A 30 -15.48 2.93 1.19
CA SER A 30 -16.17 1.64 1.01
C SER A 30 -17.25 1.38 2.07
N SER A 31 -17.02 1.82 3.32
CA SER A 31 -18.02 1.68 4.39
C SER A 31 -19.24 2.58 4.19
N SER A 32 -19.09 3.73 3.53
CA SER A 32 -20.21 4.60 3.17
C SER A 32 -21.15 3.97 2.14
N PHE A 33 -20.64 3.12 1.25
CA PHE A 33 -21.44 2.42 0.24
C PHE A 33 -22.06 1.10 0.75
N GLN A 34 -21.55 0.53 1.84
CA GLN A 34 -22.04 -0.70 2.45
C GLN A 34 -22.99 -0.46 3.63
N TYR A 35 -23.50 0.78 3.78
CA TYR A 35 -24.35 1.19 4.90
C TYR A 35 -25.77 0.57 4.87
N ASP A 36 -26.17 -0.04 3.74
CA ASP A 36 -27.44 -0.76 3.64
C ASP A 36 -27.32 -2.22 4.13
N ASP A 37 -27.86 -2.47 5.33
CA ASP A 37 -28.28 -3.76 5.92
C ASP A 37 -27.20 -4.77 6.41
N PRO A 38 -26.99 -4.92 7.74
CA PRO A 38 -27.93 -5.70 8.60
C PRO A 38 -28.15 -5.15 10.04
N LEU A 39 -27.63 -3.96 10.38
CA LEU A 39 -27.79 -3.33 11.71
C LEU A 39 -29.19 -2.72 11.95
N SER A 40 -30.10 -2.81 10.97
CA SER A 40 -31.51 -2.43 11.15
C SER A 40 -32.31 -3.47 11.95
N ARG A 41 -31.79 -4.70 12.11
CA ARG A 41 -32.46 -5.79 12.85
C ARG A 41 -32.10 -5.87 14.34
N SER A 42 -31.06 -5.18 14.80
CA SER A 42 -30.69 -5.17 16.22
C SER A 42 -31.40 -4.04 16.95
N ASP A 43 -32.29 -4.41 17.87
CA ASP A 43 -33.08 -3.55 18.77
C ASP A 43 -32.20 -2.88 19.86
N LEU A 44 -31.08 -2.27 19.44
CA LEU A 44 -30.12 -1.60 20.29
C LEU A 44 -30.41 -0.10 20.31
N SER A 45 -30.42 0.48 21.51
CA SER A 45 -30.50 1.94 21.75
C SER A 45 -29.58 2.72 20.80
N THR A 46 -30.09 3.82 20.22
CA THR A 46 -29.41 4.70 19.24
C THR A 46 -27.96 5.03 19.61
N ARG A 47 -27.67 5.21 20.90
CA ARG A 47 -26.32 5.46 21.43
C ARG A 47 -25.37 4.28 21.20
N LYS A 48 -25.80 3.05 21.46
CA LYS A 48 -24.98 1.85 21.27
C LYS A 48 -24.76 1.53 19.79
N LYS A 49 -25.79 1.73 18.96
CA LYS A 49 -25.71 1.57 17.49
C LYS A 49 -24.67 2.50 16.87
N THR A 50 -24.67 3.78 17.26
CA THR A 50 -23.66 4.74 16.80
C THR A 50 -22.26 4.36 17.28
N THR A 51 -22.09 3.99 18.56
CA THR A 51 -20.78 3.58 19.08
C THR A 51 -20.24 2.33 18.39
N GLU A 52 -21.10 1.35 18.10
CA GLU A 52 -20.71 0.11 17.43
C GLU A 52 -20.35 0.36 15.96
N MET A 53 -21.11 1.19 15.24
CA MET A 53 -20.78 1.61 13.88
C MET A 53 -19.45 2.37 13.81
N PHE A 54 -19.20 3.32 14.71
CA PHE A 54 -17.90 4.01 14.76
C PHE A 54 -16.74 3.04 15.07
N LYS A 55 -16.98 2.03 15.91
CA LYS A 55 -15.98 1.01 16.26
C LYS A 55 -15.68 0.08 15.09
N GLU A 56 -16.70 -0.31 14.33
CA GLU A 56 -16.55 -1.15 13.15
C GLU A 56 -15.89 -0.40 12.00
N MET A 57 -16.32 0.84 11.74
CA MET A 57 -15.68 1.76 10.79
C MET A 57 -14.19 1.96 11.13
N GLY A 58 -13.88 2.27 12.39
CA GLY A 58 -12.50 2.44 12.84
C GLY A 58 -11.66 1.17 12.71
N ARG A 59 -12.23 -0.01 12.98
CA ARG A 59 -11.57 -1.30 12.76
C ARG A 59 -11.31 -1.58 11.27
N GLY A 60 -12.29 -1.27 10.42
CA GLY A 60 -12.16 -1.37 8.96
C GLY A 60 -11.02 -0.50 8.44
N MET A 61 -11.06 0.79 8.79
CA MET A 61 -10.01 1.76 8.45
C MET A 61 -8.63 1.30 8.89
N TYR A 62 -8.49 0.85 10.14
CA TYR A 62 -7.20 0.38 10.67
C TYR A 62 -6.70 -0.87 9.94
N ARG A 63 -7.57 -1.84 9.67
CA ARG A 63 -7.19 -3.09 8.97
C ARG A 63 -6.77 -2.82 7.53
N SER A 64 -7.50 -1.96 6.82
CA SER A 64 -7.17 -1.55 5.45
C SER A 64 -5.90 -0.72 5.42
N GLY A 65 -5.84 0.36 6.20
CA GLY A 65 -4.66 1.22 6.33
C GLY A 65 -3.41 0.42 6.69
N ARG A 66 -3.49 -0.52 7.64
CA ARG A 66 -2.36 -1.40 7.99
C ARG A 66 -1.89 -2.26 6.81
N SER A 67 -2.79 -2.69 5.94
CA SER A 67 -2.44 -3.51 4.78
C SER A 67 -1.73 -2.68 3.70
N PHE A 68 -2.30 -1.53 3.33
CA PHE A 68 -1.69 -0.62 2.35
C PHE A 68 -0.40 0.02 2.86
N GLY A 69 -0.33 0.38 4.14
CA GLY A 69 0.89 0.89 4.76
C GLY A 69 2.02 -0.14 4.75
N LYS A 70 1.72 -1.42 4.95
CA LYS A 70 2.73 -2.50 4.81
C LYS A 70 3.25 -2.62 3.39
N VAL A 71 2.36 -2.56 2.40
CA VAL A 71 2.74 -2.61 0.97
C VAL A 71 3.67 -1.45 0.64
N GLY A 72 3.27 -0.22 0.96
CA GLY A 72 4.05 0.99 0.66
C GLY A 72 5.40 1.02 1.36
N ALA A 73 5.44 0.67 2.66
CA ALA A 73 6.69 0.62 3.41
C ALA A 73 7.66 -0.43 2.88
N LEU A 74 7.16 -1.62 2.53
CA LEU A 74 8.00 -2.70 2.00
C LEU A 74 8.49 -2.39 0.60
N TYR A 75 7.63 -1.89 -0.29
CA TYR A 75 8.00 -1.52 -1.65
C TYR A 75 9.12 -0.48 -1.65
N SER A 76 8.90 0.67 -1.00
CA SER A 76 9.87 1.76 -0.98
C SER A 76 11.15 1.41 -0.22
N GLY A 77 11.07 0.53 0.78
CA GLY A 77 12.26 0.02 1.48
C GLY A 77 13.11 -0.90 0.63
N VAL A 78 12.47 -1.86 -0.07
CA VAL A 78 13.17 -2.80 -0.96
C VAL A 78 13.77 -2.07 -2.15
N GLU A 79 13.01 -1.17 -2.78
CA GLU A 79 13.51 -0.32 -3.87
C GLU A 79 14.74 0.47 -3.42
N CYS A 80 14.67 1.15 -2.27
CA CYS A 80 15.80 1.91 -1.74
C CYS A 80 17.04 1.06 -1.47
N ILE A 81 16.88 -0.18 -0.98
CA ILE A 81 18.02 -1.10 -0.77
C ILE A 81 18.64 -1.48 -2.12
N ILE A 82 17.83 -1.75 -3.14
CA ILE A 82 18.30 -2.09 -4.49
C ILE A 82 19.02 -0.89 -5.13
N GLU A 83 18.45 0.30 -5.02
CA GLU A 83 19.06 1.56 -5.48
C GLU A 83 20.40 1.81 -4.78
N SER A 84 20.44 1.65 -3.45
CA SER A 84 21.66 1.83 -2.67
C SER A 84 22.76 0.83 -3.06
N TYR A 85 22.38 -0.39 -3.46
CA TYR A 85 23.32 -1.42 -3.90
C TYR A 85 23.82 -1.19 -5.33
N ARG A 86 22.95 -0.78 -6.26
CA ARG A 86 23.30 -0.59 -7.69
C ARG A 86 23.79 0.81 -8.03
N ALA A 87 23.59 1.79 -7.15
CA ALA A 87 23.91 3.21 -7.35
C ALA A 87 23.34 3.79 -8.66
N ARG A 88 22.18 3.30 -9.09
CA ARG A 88 21.43 3.73 -10.28
C ARG A 88 19.95 3.72 -9.90
N ASN A 89 19.15 4.65 -10.44
CA ASN A 89 17.69 4.62 -10.39
C ASN A 89 17.16 4.44 -11.82
N ASP A 90 16.66 3.25 -12.10
CA ASP A 90 16.16 2.85 -13.41
C ASP A 90 14.96 1.91 -13.26
N MET A 91 14.23 1.70 -14.35
CA MET A 91 12.98 0.93 -14.35
C MET A 91 13.14 -0.51 -13.87
N THR A 92 14.35 -1.07 -13.97
CA THR A 92 14.59 -2.42 -13.44
C THR A 92 14.55 -2.48 -11.92
N ASN A 93 14.83 -1.37 -11.22
CA ASN A 93 14.75 -1.31 -9.76
C ASN A 93 13.32 -1.28 -9.26
N GLY A 94 12.42 -0.53 -9.91
CA GLY A 94 10.99 -0.57 -9.59
C GLY A 94 10.37 -1.93 -9.87
N ILE A 95 10.70 -2.56 -11.01
CA ILE A 95 10.21 -3.92 -11.34
C ILE A 95 10.75 -4.96 -10.36
N ALA A 96 12.05 -4.93 -10.05
CA ALA A 96 12.67 -5.86 -9.11
C ALA A 96 12.16 -5.64 -7.67
N GLY A 97 12.03 -4.38 -7.25
CA GLY A 97 11.47 -4.01 -5.95
C GLY A 97 10.01 -4.46 -5.81
N GLY A 98 9.22 -4.29 -6.89
CA GLY A 98 7.86 -4.82 -7.00
C GLY A 98 7.83 -6.34 -6.87
N PHE A 99 8.65 -7.06 -7.62
CA PHE A 99 8.73 -8.52 -7.57
C PHE A 99 9.05 -9.04 -6.16
N VAL A 100 10.10 -8.50 -5.54
CA VAL A 100 10.55 -8.91 -4.21
C VAL A 100 9.50 -8.59 -3.16
N THR A 101 8.90 -7.40 -3.21
CA THR A 101 7.83 -7.01 -2.29
C THR A 101 6.60 -7.91 -2.44
N GLY A 102 6.14 -8.15 -3.67
CA GLY A 102 5.01 -9.04 -3.95
C GLY A 102 5.26 -10.48 -3.48
N ALA A 103 6.47 -10.99 -3.69
CA ALA A 103 6.86 -12.31 -3.21
C ALA A 103 6.90 -12.40 -1.67
N ILE A 104 7.42 -11.37 -0.99
CA ILE A 104 7.46 -11.31 0.48
C ILE A 104 6.04 -11.27 1.06
N LEU A 105 5.15 -10.46 0.48
CA LEU A 105 3.77 -10.36 0.96
C LEU A 105 2.99 -11.67 0.77
N ALA A 106 3.21 -12.35 -0.36
CA ALA A 106 2.53 -13.60 -0.68
C ALA A 106 3.23 -14.85 -0.15
N ARG A 107 4.27 -14.71 0.69
CA ARG A 107 5.07 -15.83 1.23
C ARG A 107 4.23 -16.89 1.96
N ASN A 108 3.15 -16.47 2.62
CA ASN A 108 2.27 -17.37 3.38
C ASN A 108 1.32 -18.18 2.48
N SER A 109 1.19 -17.81 1.21
CA SER A 109 0.33 -18.49 0.22
C SER A 109 1.06 -19.61 -0.52
N GLY A 110 2.25 -20.02 -0.03
CA GLY A 110 3.11 -21.02 -0.66
C GLY A 110 3.97 -20.48 -1.82
N PRO A 111 4.88 -21.30 -2.37
CA PRO A 111 5.86 -20.85 -3.37
C PRO A 111 5.22 -20.39 -4.67
N LYS A 112 4.14 -21.05 -5.12
CA LYS A 112 3.36 -20.63 -6.30
C LYS A 112 2.66 -19.29 -6.06
N GLY A 113 2.13 -19.07 -4.85
CA GLY A 113 1.52 -17.81 -4.45
C GLY A 113 2.54 -16.67 -4.39
N ALA A 114 3.74 -16.93 -3.86
CA ALA A 114 4.84 -15.98 -3.84
C ALA A 114 5.29 -15.58 -5.25
N LEU A 115 5.44 -16.54 -6.16
CA LEU A 115 5.79 -16.26 -7.56
C LEU A 115 4.69 -15.45 -8.27
N MET A 116 3.43 -15.86 -8.12
CA MET A 116 2.31 -15.15 -8.73
C MET A 116 2.17 -13.72 -8.18
N GLY A 117 2.33 -13.56 -6.86
CA GLY A 117 2.35 -12.25 -6.21
C GLY A 117 3.52 -11.39 -6.67
N GLY A 118 4.71 -11.98 -6.79
CA GLY A 118 5.89 -11.29 -7.31
C GLY A 118 5.70 -10.82 -8.74
N VAL A 119 5.26 -11.70 -9.65
CA VAL A 119 4.98 -11.33 -11.05
C VAL A 119 3.91 -10.24 -11.13
N GLY A 120 2.81 -10.36 -10.38
CA GLY A 120 1.75 -9.35 -10.36
C GLY A 120 2.24 -7.97 -9.92
N PHE A 121 3.01 -7.91 -8.83
CA PHE A 121 3.58 -6.63 -8.37
C PHE A 121 4.66 -6.09 -9.30
N ALA A 122 5.47 -6.95 -9.92
CA ALA A 122 6.48 -6.55 -10.90
C ALA A 122 5.83 -5.89 -12.14
N LEU A 123 4.75 -6.49 -12.65
CA LEU A 123 3.98 -5.94 -13.76
C LEU A 123 3.31 -4.62 -13.39
N PHE A 124 2.71 -4.53 -12.20
CA PHE A 124 2.11 -3.30 -11.72
C PHE A 124 3.14 -2.17 -11.58
N SER A 125 4.27 -2.43 -10.93
CA SER A 125 5.37 -1.45 -10.80
C SER A 125 5.93 -1.04 -12.16
N GLY A 126 6.11 -1.98 -13.09
CA GLY A 126 6.55 -1.68 -14.46
C GLY A 126 5.56 -0.81 -15.23
N ALA A 127 4.25 -1.05 -15.07
CA ALA A 127 3.21 -0.22 -15.67
C ALA A 127 3.21 1.21 -15.11
N ILE A 128 3.38 1.36 -13.79
CA ILE A 128 3.48 2.67 -13.13
C ILE A 128 4.72 3.43 -13.59
N GLU A 129 5.88 2.78 -13.65
CA GLU A 129 7.09 3.44 -14.17
C GLU A 129 6.97 3.83 -15.63
N LEU A 130 6.35 2.99 -16.47
CA LEU A 130 6.09 3.33 -17.87
C LEU A 130 5.15 4.54 -18.00
N PHE A 131 4.12 4.61 -17.14
CA PHE A 131 3.17 5.71 -17.12
C PHE A 131 3.84 7.02 -16.68
N LEU A 132 4.54 7.01 -15.54
CA LEU A 132 5.22 8.20 -15.00
C LEU A 132 6.32 8.71 -15.92
N ARG A 133 7.10 7.82 -16.56
CA ARG A 133 8.17 8.22 -17.50
C ARG A 133 7.63 8.71 -18.84
N ARG A 134 6.41 8.35 -19.21
CA ARG A 134 5.76 8.86 -20.43
C ARG A 134 5.28 10.30 -20.26
N GLU A 135 5.02 10.72 -19.03
CA GLU A 135 4.45 12.03 -18.69
C GLU A 135 5.50 13.10 -18.40
N THR A 136 6.76 12.74 -18.18
CA THR A 136 7.86 13.73 -18.18
C THR A 136 8.19 14.08 -19.63
N PRO A 137 7.76 15.25 -20.17
CA PRO A 137 8.46 15.80 -21.33
C PRO A 137 9.94 15.92 -20.96
N ASP A 138 10.82 15.63 -21.89
CA ASP A 138 12.24 15.98 -21.79
C ASP A 138 12.34 17.52 -21.66
N ASP A 139 12.21 18.05 -20.46
CA ASP A 139 12.49 19.46 -20.16
C ASP A 139 14.02 19.63 -20.19
N ASP A 140 14.52 20.09 -21.35
CA ASP A 140 15.82 20.75 -21.52
C ASP A 140 15.97 21.97 -20.59
#